data_AF-A0A4Y3RU14-F1
#
_entry.id   AF-A0A4Y3RU14-F1
#
_cell.length_a   1.000
_cell.length_b   1.000
_cell.length_c   1.000
_cell.angle_alpha   90.00
_cell.angle_beta   90.00
_cell.angle_gamma   90.00
#
_symmetry.space_group_name_H-M   'P 1'
#
loop_
_entity.id
_entity.type
_entity.pdbx_description
1 polymer ?
#
loop_
_entity_poly.entity_id
_entity_poly.type
_entity_poly.pdbx_seq_one_letter_code
_entity_poly.pdbx_strand_id
1 'polypeptide(L)'
;MDIHLEPPHGAGPLGIGMTVDEAVAVVEPWGGSRVRTWSKRVLVTVLTSCDLVGVEALLEDGNAVTAVELWCPGEGKETSTRVLLDGADVFRTSADELLRGLEERGLPVHDADGEDPFVPGLSLGFTRRTSQEVKRTESGLPVCFTSVLVGGADYYAHRL
;
A
#
# COMPACT_ATOMS: atom_id res chain seq x y z
N MET A 1 -10.26 13.46 0.35
CA MET A 1 -9.02 13.59 1.16
C MET A 1 -7.87 13.01 0.35
N ASP A 2 -6.63 13.43 0.57
CA ASP A 2 -5.48 12.84 -0.12
C ASP A 2 -4.57 12.13 0.90
N ILE A 3 -4.21 10.88 0.62
CA ILE A 3 -3.20 10.12 1.35
C ILE A 3 -1.97 10.07 0.45
N HIS A 4 -0.92 10.78 0.85
CA HIS A 4 0.33 10.80 0.09
C HIS A 4 1.20 9.59 0.46
N LEU A 5 1.68 8.88 -0.55
CA LEU A 5 2.70 7.86 -0.38
C LEU A 5 4.06 8.55 -0.36
N GLU A 6 4.85 8.28 0.67
CA GLU A 6 6.18 8.87 0.85
C GLU A 6 7.24 7.77 0.99
N PRO A 7 7.44 6.89 -0.02
CA PRO A 7 8.45 5.85 0.06
C PRO A 7 9.87 6.41 0.30
N PRO A 8 10.71 5.76 1.13
CA PRO A 8 10.44 4.57 1.96
C PRO A 8 9.97 4.91 3.39
N HIS A 9 9.41 6.11 3.59
CA HIS A 9 9.11 6.69 4.92
C HIS A 9 7.69 6.41 5.43
N GLY A 10 6.72 6.10 4.57
CA GLY A 10 5.37 5.72 4.99
C GLY A 10 4.27 6.18 4.05
N ALA A 11 3.05 6.29 4.59
CA ALA A 11 1.86 6.70 3.84
C ALA A 11 0.90 7.54 4.71
N GLY A 12 0.62 8.75 4.25
CA GLY A 12 -0.18 9.72 5.00
C GLY A 12 0.43 9.98 6.38
N PRO A 13 -0.35 9.87 7.47
CA PRO A 13 0.15 10.10 8.82
C PRO A 13 0.93 8.90 9.39
N LEU A 14 0.92 7.74 8.74
CA LEU A 14 1.63 6.54 9.20
C LEU A 14 3.07 6.56 8.69
N GLY A 15 4.03 6.61 9.61
CA GLY A 15 5.45 6.54 9.33
C GLY A 15 6.05 5.17 9.63
N ILE A 16 7.00 4.75 8.79
CA ILE A 16 7.90 3.63 9.10
C ILE A 16 8.71 3.97 10.35
N GLY A 17 8.84 3.01 11.28
CA GLY A 17 9.51 3.19 12.56
C GLY A 17 8.57 3.57 13.73
N MET A 18 7.31 3.92 13.47
CA MET A 18 6.33 4.20 14.53
C MET A 18 6.06 2.98 15.39
N THR A 19 5.84 3.18 16.67
CA THR A 19 5.31 2.16 17.59
C THR A 19 3.83 1.87 17.33
N VAL A 20 3.28 0.80 17.92
CA VAL A 20 1.84 0.50 17.86
C VAL A 20 1.00 1.67 18.37
N ASP A 21 1.38 2.26 19.51
CA ASP A 21 0.62 3.34 20.15
C ASP A 21 0.63 4.61 19.30
N GLU A 22 1.78 4.94 18.69
CA GLU A 22 1.89 6.06 17.76
C GLU A 22 1.03 5.81 16.51
N ALA A 23 1.12 4.62 15.91
CA ALA A 23 0.34 4.25 14.74
C ALA A 23 -1.17 4.32 15.01
N VAL A 24 -1.62 3.83 16.18
CA VAL A 24 -3.03 3.93 16.62
C VAL A 24 -3.44 5.39 16.79
N ALA A 25 -2.63 6.20 17.46
CA ALA A 25 -2.94 7.60 17.74
C ALA A 25 -3.11 8.44 16.46
N VAL A 26 -2.26 8.21 15.44
CA VAL A 26 -2.29 9.02 14.21
C VAL A 26 -3.42 8.63 13.26
N VAL A 27 -3.94 7.40 13.33
CA VAL A 27 -5.08 6.96 12.51
C VAL A 27 -6.43 7.06 13.21
N GLU A 28 -6.46 7.39 14.50
CA GLU A 28 -7.69 7.60 15.25
C GLU A 28 -8.70 8.55 14.56
N PRO A 29 -8.26 9.67 13.94
CA PRO A 29 -9.17 10.56 13.20
C PRO A 29 -9.88 9.93 12.01
N TRP A 30 -9.44 8.75 11.53
CA TRP A 30 -10.07 8.04 10.41
C TRP A 30 -11.26 7.16 10.83
N GLY A 31 -11.62 7.14 12.12
CA GLY A 31 -12.76 6.36 12.63
C GLY A 31 -12.36 5.18 13.51
N GLY A 32 -11.17 5.26 14.12
CA GLY A 32 -10.63 4.24 15.02
C GLY A 32 -9.83 3.15 14.32
N SER A 33 -9.11 2.38 15.12
CA SER A 33 -8.28 1.26 14.65
C SER A 33 -8.56 -0.03 15.41
N ARG A 34 -8.12 -1.14 14.82
CA ARG A 34 -8.12 -2.47 15.44
C ARG A 34 -6.70 -3.01 15.42
N VAL A 35 -6.19 -3.37 16.59
CA VAL A 35 -4.89 -4.05 16.71
C VAL A 35 -5.12 -5.56 16.67
N ARG A 36 -4.38 -6.24 15.79
CA ARG A 36 -4.33 -7.71 15.72
C ARG A 36 -2.92 -8.18 16.03
N THR A 37 -2.82 -9.20 16.85
CA THR A 37 -1.55 -9.86 17.17
C THR A 37 -1.67 -11.33 16.80
N TRP A 38 -0.71 -11.83 16.03
CA TRP A 38 -0.60 -13.26 15.77
C TRP A 38 0.50 -13.84 16.64
N SER A 39 0.22 -14.90 17.39
CA SER A 39 1.20 -15.47 18.34
C SER A 39 2.27 -16.35 17.68
N LYS A 40 2.09 -16.74 16.41
CA LYS A 40 2.98 -17.67 15.68
C LYS A 40 4.04 -17.00 14.80
N ARG A 41 3.88 -15.70 14.54
CA ARG A 41 4.83 -14.82 13.85
C ARG A 41 4.78 -13.54 14.65
N VAL A 42 5.91 -12.91 14.98
CA VAL A 42 5.90 -11.65 15.73
C VAL A 42 5.35 -10.55 14.82
N LEU A 43 4.04 -10.58 14.59
CA LEU A 43 3.31 -9.74 13.66
C LEU A 43 2.21 -9.06 14.45
N VAL A 44 2.34 -7.75 14.54
CA VAL A 44 1.26 -6.87 14.97
C VAL A 44 0.78 -6.10 13.75
N THR A 45 -0.54 -6.00 13.58
CA THR A 45 -1.13 -5.17 12.53
C THR A 45 -2.12 -4.21 13.15
N VAL A 46 -1.98 -2.93 12.81
CA VAL A 46 -2.98 -1.90 13.09
C VAL A 46 -3.83 -1.74 11.84
N LEU A 47 -5.11 -2.12 11.92
CA LEU A 47 -6.07 -2.03 10.82
C LEU A 47 -7.00 -0.86 11.02
N THR A 48 -7.23 -0.09 9.96
CA THR A 48 -8.21 0.99 9.92
C THR A 48 -8.73 1.18 8.50
N SER A 49 -9.62 2.15 8.31
CA SER A 49 -10.05 2.57 6.98
C SER A 49 -10.27 4.06 6.95
N CYS A 50 -9.80 4.73 5.90
CA CYS A 50 -10.11 6.13 5.66
C CYS A 50 -11.04 6.26 4.46
N ASP A 51 -12.29 6.68 4.66
CA ASP A 51 -13.28 6.82 3.59
C ASP A 51 -13.32 5.57 2.69
N LEU A 52 -13.47 4.38 3.29
CA LEU A 52 -13.48 3.06 2.63
C LEU A 52 -12.14 2.57 2.04
N VAL A 53 -11.10 3.39 1.98
CA VAL A 53 -9.73 2.91 1.68
C VAL A 53 -9.24 2.13 2.89
N GLY A 54 -8.94 0.84 2.69
CA GLY A 54 -8.39 -0.01 3.75
C GLY A 54 -6.94 0.39 4.02
N VAL A 55 -6.54 0.44 5.29
CA VAL A 55 -5.16 0.75 5.67
C VAL A 55 -4.69 -0.24 6.75
N GLU A 56 -3.52 -0.81 6.54
CA GLU A 56 -2.86 -1.74 7.45
C GLU A 56 -1.43 -1.27 7.71
N ALA A 57 -1.10 -0.96 8.97
CA ALA A 57 0.28 -0.79 9.40
C ALA A 57 0.79 -2.13 9.91
N LEU A 58 1.86 -2.64 9.28
CA LEU A 58 2.49 -3.92 9.56
C LEU A 58 3.69 -3.71 10.48
N LEU A 59 3.76 -4.45 11.58
CA LEU A 59 4.88 -4.50 12.51
C LEU A 59 5.41 -5.93 12.57
N GLU A 60 6.25 -6.28 11.61
CA GLU A 60 6.75 -7.66 11.41
C GLU A 60 7.94 -8.02 12.30
N ASP A 61 8.59 -7.00 12.89
CA ASP A 61 9.62 -7.16 13.92
C ASP A 61 9.07 -7.04 15.36
N GLY A 62 7.77 -6.73 15.48
CA GLY A 62 7.02 -6.66 16.73
C GLY A 62 7.03 -5.32 17.45
N ASN A 63 7.92 -4.39 17.10
CA ASN A 63 8.11 -3.17 17.89
C ASN A 63 7.94 -1.89 17.08
N ALA A 64 8.08 -1.94 15.76
CA ALA A 64 7.95 -0.78 14.90
C ALA A 64 7.20 -1.12 13.60
N VAL A 65 6.55 -0.11 13.03
CA VAL A 65 5.94 -0.19 11.69
C VAL A 65 7.05 -0.40 10.67
N THR A 66 7.03 -1.56 10.01
CA THR A 66 7.96 -1.95 8.94
C THR A 66 7.39 -1.68 7.56
N ALA A 67 6.07 -1.65 7.44
CA ALA A 67 5.35 -1.33 6.21
C ALA A 67 3.94 -0.78 6.47
N VAL A 68 3.43 -0.04 5.49
CA VAL A 68 2.03 0.41 5.43
C VAL A 68 1.44 -0.02 4.11
N GLU A 69 0.36 -0.80 4.17
CA GLU A 69 -0.38 -1.24 2.99
C GLU A 69 -1.74 -0.55 2.92
N LEU A 70 -2.09 -0.08 1.73
CA LEU A 70 -3.38 0.53 1.43
C LEU A 70 -4.11 -0.29 0.39
N TRP A 71 -5.41 -0.47 0.60
CA TRP A 71 -6.29 -1.26 -0.25
C TRP A 71 -7.37 -0.39 -0.87
N CYS A 72 -7.65 -0.60 -2.15
CA CYS A 72 -8.77 0.08 -2.81
C CYS A 72 -10.09 -0.23 -2.07
N PRO A 73 -11.10 0.65 -2.17
CA PRO A 73 -12.43 0.34 -1.66
C PRO A 73 -12.92 -1.00 -2.20
N GLY A 74 -13.66 -1.73 -1.37
CA GLY A 74 -14.25 -3.01 -1.76
C GLY A 74 -15.20 -2.90 -2.97
N GLU A 75 -15.55 -4.05 -3.55
CA GLU A 75 -16.39 -4.16 -4.74
C GLU A 75 -17.64 -3.25 -4.73
N GLY A 76 -17.82 -2.51 -5.83
CA GLY A 76 -18.95 -1.60 -6.03
C GLY A 76 -18.95 -0.35 -5.15
N LYS A 77 -17.87 -0.10 -4.37
CA LYS A 77 -17.76 1.08 -3.51
C LYS A 77 -16.94 2.17 -4.17
N GLU A 78 -17.39 3.39 -3.98
CA GLU A 78 -16.66 4.59 -4.38
C GLU A 78 -16.22 5.37 -3.14
N THR A 79 -15.06 6.00 -3.24
CA THR A 79 -14.48 6.85 -2.20
C THR A 79 -14.18 8.22 -2.77
N SER A 80 -14.19 9.26 -1.94
CA SER A 80 -13.64 10.58 -2.30
C SER A 80 -12.14 10.70 -2.01
N THR A 81 -11.57 9.70 -1.33
CA THR A 81 -10.17 9.67 -0.95
C THR A 81 -9.28 9.22 -2.11
N ARG A 82 -8.14 9.86 -2.25
CA ARG A 82 -7.11 9.55 -3.26
C ARG A 82 -5.86 9.07 -2.57
N VAL A 83 -5.24 8.02 -3.11
CA VAL A 83 -3.93 7.54 -2.65
C VAL A 83 -2.92 7.96 -3.71
N LEU A 84 -2.04 8.90 -3.37
CA LEU A 84 -1.23 9.61 -4.34
C LEU A 84 0.24 9.20 -4.26
N LEU A 85 0.79 8.71 -5.38
CA LEU A 85 2.22 8.54 -5.60
C LEU A 85 2.70 9.62 -6.56
N ASP A 86 3.50 10.57 -6.06
CA ASP A 86 4.00 11.69 -6.86
C ASP A 86 2.90 12.43 -7.65
N GLY A 87 1.71 12.55 -7.04
CA GLY A 87 0.53 13.21 -7.61
C GLY A 87 -0.39 12.31 -8.45
N ALA A 88 0.03 11.10 -8.81
CA ALA A 88 -0.81 10.13 -9.52
C ALA A 88 -1.64 9.29 -8.54
N ASP A 89 -2.93 9.13 -8.84
CA ASP A 89 -3.83 8.32 -8.00
C ASP A 89 -3.64 6.82 -8.29
N VAL A 90 -3.12 6.08 -7.32
CA VAL A 90 -2.73 4.68 -7.48
C VAL A 90 -3.91 3.77 -7.82
N PHE A 91 -5.12 4.09 -7.32
CA PHE A 91 -6.30 3.25 -7.51
C PHE A 91 -7.17 3.68 -8.70
N ARG A 92 -6.89 4.85 -9.29
CA ARG A 92 -7.64 5.38 -10.44
C ARG A 92 -6.83 5.52 -11.72
N THR A 93 -5.50 5.56 -11.62
CA THR A 93 -4.59 5.53 -12.77
C THR A 93 -4.35 4.07 -13.16
N SER A 94 -4.28 3.78 -14.46
CA SER A 94 -4.02 2.41 -14.90
C SER A 94 -2.64 1.94 -14.40
N ALA A 95 -2.54 0.66 -14.04
CA ALA A 95 -1.32 0.07 -13.53
C ALA A 95 -0.16 0.28 -14.53
N ASP A 96 -0.40 0.03 -15.81
CA ASP A 96 0.61 0.17 -16.86
C ASP A 96 1.08 1.62 -17.03
N GLU A 97 0.20 2.61 -16.84
CA GLU A 97 0.56 4.03 -16.87
C GLU A 97 1.40 4.43 -15.65
N LEU A 98 1.03 3.95 -14.44
CA LEU A 98 1.81 4.19 -13.23
C LEU A 98 3.21 3.59 -13.33
N LEU A 99 3.32 2.33 -13.74
CA LEU A 99 4.60 1.64 -13.86
C LEU A 99 5.48 2.32 -14.90
N ARG A 100 4.93 2.66 -16.08
CA ARG A 100 5.66 3.41 -17.11
C ARG A 100 6.17 4.76 -16.57
N GLY A 101 5.36 5.48 -15.80
CA GLY A 101 5.77 6.74 -15.17
C GLY A 101 6.92 6.59 -14.18
N LEU A 102 7.02 5.45 -13.49
CA LEU A 102 8.16 5.13 -12.61
C LEU A 102 9.41 4.80 -13.41
N GLU A 103 9.29 4.00 -14.46
CA GLU A 103 10.41 3.67 -15.37
C GLU A 103 10.96 4.91 -16.08
N GLU A 104 10.09 5.80 -16.55
CA GLU A 104 10.47 7.07 -17.20
C GLU A 104 11.28 7.99 -16.26
N ARG A 105 11.12 7.83 -14.95
CA ARG A 105 11.92 8.52 -13.92
C ARG A 105 13.23 7.81 -13.57
N GLY A 106 13.54 6.71 -14.26
CA GLY A 106 14.75 5.92 -14.05
C GLY A 106 14.68 4.98 -12.84
N LEU A 107 13.48 4.68 -12.33
CA LEU A 107 13.30 3.76 -11.22
C LEU A 107 13.21 2.31 -11.74
N PRO A 108 13.93 1.36 -11.13
CA PRO A 108 13.88 -0.04 -11.56
C PRO A 108 12.55 -0.68 -11.13
N VAL A 109 11.64 -0.88 -12.08
CA VAL A 109 10.41 -1.64 -11.87
C VAL A 109 10.68 -3.12 -12.14
N HIS A 110 10.34 -3.96 -11.17
CA HIS A 110 10.35 -5.42 -11.31
C HIS A 110 8.92 -5.90 -11.46
N ASP A 111 8.56 -6.39 -12.64
CA ASP A 111 7.23 -6.92 -12.94
C ASP A 111 7.34 -8.20 -13.79
N ALA A 112 7.30 -9.36 -13.13
CA ALA A 112 7.52 -10.65 -13.80
C ALA A 112 6.27 -11.22 -14.48
N ASP A 113 5.10 -11.03 -13.85
CA ASP A 113 3.83 -11.64 -14.25
C ASP A 113 2.67 -10.62 -14.32
N GLY A 114 2.94 -9.35 -14.04
CA GLY A 114 1.94 -8.31 -13.93
C GLY A 114 1.26 -8.26 -12.56
N GLU A 115 1.28 -9.31 -11.76
CA GLU A 115 0.39 -9.41 -10.61
C GLU A 115 0.89 -8.62 -9.41
N ASP A 116 2.19 -8.67 -9.12
CA ASP A 116 2.78 -8.09 -7.91
C ASP A 116 4.07 -7.28 -8.22
N PRO A 117 3.99 -6.20 -9.03
CA PRO A 117 5.16 -5.41 -9.37
C PRO A 117 5.71 -4.65 -8.16
N PHE A 118 7.01 -4.44 -8.11
CA PHE A 118 7.67 -3.71 -7.04
C PHE A 118 8.87 -2.88 -7.53
N VAL A 119 9.20 -1.84 -6.77
CA VAL A 119 10.30 -0.91 -7.01
C VAL A 119 11.21 -0.94 -5.77
N PRO A 120 12.28 -1.75 -5.77
CA PRO A 120 13.11 -1.96 -4.59
C PRO A 120 13.82 -0.68 -4.15
N GLY A 121 14.23 0.18 -5.09
CA GLY A 121 14.86 1.47 -4.79
C GLY A 121 13.95 2.48 -4.07
N LEU A 122 12.64 2.23 -4.03
CA LEU A 122 11.65 3.01 -3.28
C LEU A 122 10.99 2.21 -2.16
N SER A 123 11.33 0.93 -2.01
CA SER A 123 10.63 0.05 -1.07
C SER A 123 9.11 0.02 -1.29
N LEU A 124 8.69 0.11 -2.55
CA LEU A 124 7.30 0.25 -2.96
C LEU A 124 6.86 -1.02 -3.70
N GLY A 125 5.69 -1.55 -3.36
CA GLY A 125 5.09 -2.65 -4.11
C GLY A 125 3.61 -2.43 -4.34
N PHE A 126 3.09 -3.12 -5.34
CA PHE A 126 1.70 -3.05 -5.74
C PHE A 126 1.14 -4.46 -5.89
N THR A 127 -0.18 -4.58 -5.83
CA THR A 127 -0.84 -5.82 -6.23
C THR A 127 -2.00 -5.56 -7.18
N ARG A 128 -2.16 -6.47 -8.13
CA ARG A 128 -3.35 -6.69 -8.95
C ARG A 128 -4.04 -8.01 -8.58
N ARG A 129 -3.59 -8.70 -7.51
CA ARG A 129 -4.25 -9.91 -7.00
C ARG A 129 -5.46 -9.52 -6.18
N THR A 130 -6.64 -9.85 -6.69
CA THR A 130 -7.89 -9.59 -5.99
C THR A 130 -8.98 -10.59 -6.38
N SER A 131 -9.82 -10.91 -5.41
CA SER A 131 -11.10 -11.61 -5.64
C SER A 131 -12.26 -10.64 -5.88
N GLN A 132 -12.03 -9.33 -5.84
CA GLN A 132 -13.07 -8.33 -6.10
C GLN A 132 -13.42 -8.28 -7.59
N GLU A 133 -14.69 -8.05 -7.90
CA GLU A 133 -15.11 -7.73 -9.26
C GLU A 133 -14.68 -6.30 -9.61
N VAL A 134 -13.63 -6.19 -10.44
CA VAL A 134 -13.06 -4.93 -10.91
C VAL A 134 -12.91 -4.97 -12.43
N LYS A 135 -12.78 -3.81 -13.05
CA LYS A 135 -12.47 -3.75 -14.48
C LYS A 135 -11.13 -4.43 -14.75
N ARG A 136 -11.12 -5.36 -15.71
CA ARG A 136 -9.93 -6.13 -16.11
C ARG A 136 -9.52 -5.81 -17.55
N THR A 137 -8.25 -6.01 -17.83
CA THR A 137 -7.64 -6.00 -19.16
C THR A 137 -8.00 -7.29 -19.91
N GLU A 138 -7.62 -7.39 -21.18
CA GLU A 138 -7.80 -8.60 -21.99
C GLU A 138 -7.04 -9.82 -21.44
N SER A 139 -5.93 -9.59 -20.71
CA SER A 139 -5.17 -10.66 -20.04
C SER A 139 -5.81 -11.11 -18.73
N GLY A 140 -6.90 -10.47 -18.29
CA GLY A 140 -7.61 -10.80 -17.05
C GLY A 140 -7.07 -10.10 -15.80
N LEU A 141 -6.00 -9.31 -15.90
CA LEU A 141 -5.48 -8.50 -14.80
C LEU A 141 -6.37 -7.27 -14.55
N PRO A 142 -6.62 -6.86 -13.29
CA PRO A 142 -7.18 -5.54 -12.99
C PRO A 142 -6.48 -4.39 -13.74
N VAL A 143 -7.28 -3.44 -14.23
CA VAL A 143 -6.76 -2.26 -14.95
C VAL A 143 -5.95 -1.35 -14.03
N CYS A 144 -6.39 -1.19 -12.78
CA CYS A 144 -5.70 -0.43 -11.74
C CYS A 144 -5.18 -1.39 -10.67
N PHE A 145 -4.23 -0.92 -9.86
CA PHE A 145 -3.81 -1.65 -8.67
C PHE A 145 -4.94 -1.73 -7.64
N THR A 146 -4.94 -2.81 -6.87
CA THR A 146 -5.93 -3.07 -5.81
C THR A 146 -5.33 -2.93 -4.42
N SER A 147 -4.01 -2.96 -4.30
CA SER A 147 -3.27 -2.51 -3.13
C SER A 147 -1.94 -1.87 -3.52
N VAL A 148 -1.40 -1.07 -2.60
CA VAL A 148 -0.05 -0.53 -2.64
C VAL A 148 0.56 -0.59 -1.25
N LEU A 149 1.80 -1.01 -1.17
CA LEU A 149 2.56 -1.16 0.06
C LEU A 149 3.81 -0.27 0.01
N VAL A 150 3.98 0.55 1.04
CA VAL A 150 5.21 1.30 1.30
C VAL A 150 5.93 0.63 2.47
N GLY A 151 7.11 0.08 2.21
CA GLY A 151 7.99 -0.52 3.23
C GLY A 151 9.16 0.38 3.59
N GLY A 152 9.88 0.02 4.65
CA GLY A 152 11.18 0.61 4.96
C GLY A 152 12.24 0.33 3.90
N ALA A 153 13.37 1.06 3.92
CA ALA A 153 14.39 1.07 2.86
C ALA A 153 14.81 -0.31 2.32
N ASP A 154 14.91 -1.31 3.18
CA ASP A 154 15.37 -2.66 2.81
C ASP A 154 14.22 -3.68 2.59
N TYR A 155 12.96 -3.24 2.61
CA TYR A 155 11.79 -4.12 2.64
C TYR A 155 11.75 -5.14 1.49
N TYR A 156 12.08 -4.71 0.27
CA TYR A 156 12.12 -5.59 -0.91
C TYR A 156 13.51 -6.15 -1.24
N ALA A 157 14.53 -5.90 -0.44
CA ALA A 157 15.90 -6.37 -0.71
C ALA A 157 15.99 -7.90 -0.81
N HIS A 158 15.11 -8.63 -0.11
CA HIS A 158 15.05 -10.09 -0.13
C HIS A 158 14.49 -10.70 -1.43
N ARG A 159 13.95 -9.87 -2.34
CA ARG A 159 13.36 -10.31 -3.63
C ARG A 159 14.30 -10.10 -4.83
N LEU A 160 15.47 -9.49 -4.61
CA LEU A 160 16.52 -9.28 -5.60
C LEU A 160 17.51 -10.45 -5.62
#